data_AF-A0A1B7M2F4-F1
#
_entry.id   AF-A0A1B7M2F4-F1
#
_cell.length_a   1.000
_cell.length_b   1.000
_cell.length_c   1.000
_cell.angle_alpha   90.00
_cell.angle_beta   90.00
_cell.angle_gamma   90.00
#
_symmetry.space_group_name_H-M   'P 1'
#
loop_
_entity.id
_entity.type
_entity.pdbx_description
1 polymer ?
#
loop_
_entity_poly.entity_id
_entity_poly.type
_entity_poly.pdbx_seq_one_letter_code
_entity_poly.pdbx_strand_id
1 'polypeptide(L)'
;MSQAQRAQQSNRTDDGKYTTKAHSEADVSLGDGFQEVIEVDDGDSHDITPPSDAFDRVVIANSDGYVVEGTIYENFDHCLPADIDRMREAYGDDQITEYLNDRSDVIMGAINERYKNVQLDPGPDDTFALEFYAQLDGPVTEEDAAHTLWEESDGVQFANEIDPGTFGSEDFSSTIRDKLAEHDATKLPNPETIDEQAKQRFVDDFVSTAVQDAKMTAEEEYFMETEEEASDFEVDDESLNKLKTMAGEFYVANAGDLEAWRKDVSERKEYMNDGVGGHDAYMEAAGLGVGYRDRVPGNELEPSIMAKRLSGSASEEISGLENGIYREGKTIHFEGI
;
A
#
# COMPACT_ATOMS: atom_id res chain seq x y z
N MET A 1 -33.44 -44.71 -3.65
CA MET A 1 -32.56 -45.46 -4.58
C MET A 1 -32.48 -44.68 -5.88
N SER A 2 -31.31 -44.10 -6.18
CA SER A 2 -31.13 -43.19 -7.32
C SER A 2 -30.97 -43.96 -8.65
N GLN A 3 -31.23 -43.28 -9.77
CA GLN A 3 -31.06 -43.84 -11.13
C GLN A 3 -29.63 -44.32 -11.41
N ALA A 4 -28.61 -43.71 -10.80
CA ALA A 4 -27.21 -44.13 -10.90
C ALA A 4 -26.97 -45.54 -10.30
N GLN A 5 -27.72 -45.93 -9.26
CA GLN A 5 -27.63 -47.27 -8.66
C GLN A 5 -28.33 -48.35 -9.51
N ARG A 6 -29.27 -47.97 -10.40
CA ARG A 6 -29.90 -48.91 -11.35
C ARG A 6 -29.03 -49.18 -12.58
N ALA A 7 -28.23 -48.20 -13.02
CA ALA A 7 -27.37 -48.35 -14.20
C ALA A 7 -26.19 -49.31 -13.97
N GLN A 8 -25.65 -49.39 -12.74
CA GLN A 8 -24.56 -50.33 -12.42
C GLN A 8 -25.00 -51.79 -12.24
N GLN A 9 -26.30 -52.07 -12.09
CA GLN A 9 -26.80 -53.45 -11.97
C GLN A 9 -27.13 -54.13 -13.30
N SER A 10 -27.10 -53.42 -14.44
CA SER A 10 -27.58 -53.94 -15.72
C SER A 10 -26.55 -54.74 -16.56
N ASN A 11 -25.29 -54.85 -16.14
CA ASN A 11 -24.22 -55.45 -16.95
C ASN A 11 -23.64 -56.76 -16.37
N ARG A 12 -24.44 -57.50 -15.59
CA ARG A 12 -24.08 -58.81 -15.05
C ARG A 12 -24.96 -59.89 -15.67
N THR A 13 -24.34 -60.93 -16.23
CA THR A 13 -25.02 -62.18 -16.56
C THR A 13 -25.15 -63.06 -15.30
N ASP A 14 -26.05 -64.04 -15.32
CA ASP A 14 -26.36 -64.91 -14.15
C ASP A 14 -25.16 -65.73 -13.63
N ASP A 15 -24.04 -65.77 -14.35
CA ASP A 15 -22.77 -66.40 -13.97
C ASP A 15 -21.72 -65.41 -13.42
N GLY A 16 -22.07 -64.15 -13.19
CA GLY A 16 -21.28 -63.18 -12.44
C GLY A 16 -20.14 -62.48 -13.20
N LYS A 17 -20.03 -62.66 -14.52
CA LYS A 17 -19.03 -61.98 -15.37
C LYS A 17 -19.57 -60.70 -16.00
N TYR A 18 -18.68 -59.74 -16.28
CA TYR A 18 -18.99 -58.52 -17.02
C TYR A 18 -18.96 -58.80 -18.52
N THR A 19 -19.99 -58.38 -19.24
CA THR A 19 -20.02 -58.44 -20.71
C THR A 19 -19.85 -57.03 -21.28
N THR A 20 -18.93 -56.84 -22.21
CA THR A 20 -18.82 -55.63 -23.03
C THR A 20 -19.93 -55.68 -24.07
N LYS A 21 -21.03 -54.96 -23.85
CA LYS A 21 -22.01 -54.74 -24.92
C LYS A 21 -21.36 -53.89 -26.01
N ALA A 22 -21.20 -54.49 -27.19
CA ALA A 22 -21.07 -53.76 -28.43
C ALA A 22 -22.36 -52.93 -28.60
N HIS A 23 -22.26 -51.63 -28.27
CA HIS A 23 -23.32 -50.69 -28.58
C HIS A 23 -23.23 -50.39 -30.08
N SER A 24 -24.18 -50.97 -30.81
CA SER A 24 -24.99 -50.28 -31.82
C SER A 24 -24.42 -48.94 -32.25
N GLU A 25 -24.02 -48.85 -33.52
CA GLU A 25 -23.97 -47.61 -34.30
C GLU A 25 -25.34 -46.92 -34.18
N ALA A 26 -25.52 -46.17 -33.10
CA ALA A 26 -26.47 -45.08 -33.07
C ALA A 26 -25.77 -43.97 -33.83
N ASP A 27 -26.37 -43.63 -34.96
CA ASP A 27 -26.13 -42.41 -35.72
C ASP A 27 -26.42 -41.21 -34.79
N VAL A 28 -25.50 -40.97 -33.86
CA VAL A 28 -25.35 -39.68 -33.22
C VAL A 28 -24.74 -38.85 -34.32
N SER A 29 -25.61 -38.12 -35.02
CA SER A 29 -25.20 -36.90 -35.69
C SER A 29 -24.27 -36.18 -34.73
N LEU A 30 -22.96 -36.27 -34.98
CA LEU A 30 -22.00 -35.29 -34.51
C LEU A 30 -22.55 -34.02 -35.12
N GLY A 31 -23.36 -33.29 -34.35
CA GLY A 31 -23.79 -31.97 -34.74
C GLY A 31 -22.50 -31.26 -35.08
N ASP A 32 -22.36 -30.85 -36.34
CA ASP A 32 -21.37 -29.88 -36.75
C ASP A 32 -21.43 -28.78 -35.70
N GLY A 33 -20.41 -28.73 -34.83
CA GLY A 33 -20.20 -27.63 -33.92
C GLY A 33 -19.87 -26.45 -34.81
N PHE A 34 -20.89 -25.77 -35.31
CA PHE A 34 -20.73 -24.43 -35.84
C PHE A 34 -20.25 -23.61 -34.64
N GLN A 35 -18.93 -23.46 -34.52
CA GLN A 35 -18.38 -22.36 -33.75
C GLN A 35 -18.91 -21.09 -34.41
N GLU A 36 -19.76 -20.38 -33.68
CA GLU A 36 -20.37 -19.14 -34.16
C GLU A 36 -19.23 -18.14 -34.35
N VAL A 37 -19.03 -17.73 -35.60
CA VAL A 37 -18.05 -16.71 -35.94
C VAL A 37 -18.58 -15.39 -35.41
N ILE A 38 -17.79 -14.72 -34.57
CA ILE A 38 -18.15 -13.43 -34.01
C ILE A 38 -17.76 -12.36 -35.03
N GLU A 39 -18.79 -11.70 -35.56
CA GLU A 39 -18.65 -10.48 -36.34
C GLU A 39 -18.93 -9.29 -35.41
N VAL A 40 -17.90 -8.49 -35.15
CA VAL A 40 -18.03 -7.25 -34.37
C VAL A 40 -17.94 -6.07 -35.34
N ASP A 41 -18.93 -5.19 -35.30
CA ASP A 41 -18.95 -3.98 -36.12
C ASP A 41 -17.79 -3.03 -35.72
N ASP A 42 -17.37 -2.18 -36.65
CA ASP A 42 -16.29 -1.21 -36.41
C ASP A 42 -16.67 -0.23 -35.28
N GLY A 43 -15.88 -0.22 -34.22
CA GLY A 43 -16.11 0.55 -32.99
C GLY A 43 -16.94 -0.16 -31.91
N ASP A 44 -17.41 -1.39 -32.17
CA ASP A 44 -18.18 -2.19 -31.20
C ASP A 44 -17.31 -3.22 -30.48
N SER A 45 -17.91 -3.84 -29.46
CA SER A 45 -17.27 -4.87 -28.62
C SER A 45 -18.24 -5.99 -28.24
N HIS A 46 -17.72 -7.18 -28.00
CA HIS A 46 -18.47 -8.37 -27.60
C HIS A 46 -17.83 -9.02 -26.37
N ASP A 47 -18.53 -9.04 -25.23
CA ASP A 47 -18.07 -9.74 -24.03
C ASP A 47 -18.19 -11.26 -24.23
N ILE A 48 -17.15 -11.99 -23.88
CA ILE A 48 -17.12 -13.47 -23.90
C ILE A 48 -16.88 -14.03 -22.51
N THR A 49 -17.15 -15.32 -22.33
CA THR A 49 -16.84 -15.99 -21.07
C THR A 49 -15.32 -16.12 -20.91
N PRO A 50 -14.72 -15.69 -19.79
CA PRO A 50 -13.29 -15.86 -19.57
C PRO A 50 -12.87 -17.34 -19.69
N PRO A 51 -11.74 -17.65 -20.36
CA PRO A 51 -11.27 -19.03 -20.53
C PRO A 51 -10.85 -19.70 -19.21
N SER A 52 -10.63 -18.91 -18.18
CA SER A 52 -9.95 -19.30 -16.95
C SER A 52 -10.20 -18.29 -15.84
N ASP A 53 -9.86 -18.67 -14.61
CA ASP A 53 -9.89 -17.79 -13.45
C ASP A 53 -8.78 -16.71 -13.46
N ALA A 54 -7.93 -16.67 -14.50
CA ALA A 54 -6.88 -15.66 -14.64
C ALA A 54 -7.40 -14.29 -15.10
N PHE A 55 -8.60 -14.22 -15.68
CA PHE A 55 -9.21 -12.98 -16.17
C PHE A 55 -10.62 -12.85 -15.62
N ASP A 56 -10.97 -11.65 -15.13
CA ASP A 56 -12.30 -11.35 -14.60
C ASP A 56 -13.29 -10.99 -15.71
N ARG A 57 -12.80 -10.39 -16.79
CA ARG A 57 -13.58 -10.00 -17.96
C ARG A 57 -12.77 -10.22 -19.23
N VAL A 58 -13.43 -10.67 -20.30
CA VAL A 58 -12.82 -10.79 -21.62
C VAL A 58 -13.74 -10.20 -22.68
N VAL A 59 -13.18 -9.41 -23.59
CA VAL A 59 -13.90 -8.68 -24.63
C VAL A 59 -13.20 -8.85 -25.97
N ILE A 60 -13.96 -9.06 -27.03
CA ILE A 60 -13.48 -8.95 -28.41
C ILE A 60 -13.92 -7.58 -28.94
N ALA A 61 -12.97 -6.72 -29.28
CA ALA A 61 -13.21 -5.40 -29.84
C ALA A 61 -12.74 -5.33 -31.30
N ASN A 62 -13.41 -4.51 -32.11
CA ASN A 62 -12.98 -4.23 -33.48
C ASN A 62 -12.80 -2.72 -33.67
N SER A 63 -11.56 -2.24 -33.52
CA SER A 63 -11.20 -0.83 -33.69
C SER A 63 -9.86 -0.73 -34.42
N ASP A 64 -9.91 -0.62 -35.75
CA ASP A 64 -8.76 -0.76 -36.67
C ASP A 64 -8.18 -2.20 -36.77
N GLY A 65 -8.94 -3.21 -36.36
CA GLY A 65 -8.55 -4.62 -36.34
C GLY A 65 -9.25 -5.36 -35.19
N TYR A 66 -9.36 -6.69 -35.28
CA TYR A 66 -9.89 -7.47 -34.16
C TYR A 66 -8.84 -7.57 -33.06
N VAL A 67 -9.26 -7.33 -31.82
CA VAL A 67 -8.44 -7.47 -30.62
C VAL A 67 -9.24 -8.26 -29.60
N VAL A 68 -8.57 -9.15 -28.87
CA VAL A 68 -9.11 -9.72 -27.63
C VAL A 68 -8.43 -9.01 -26.46
N GLU A 69 -9.24 -8.54 -25.53
CA GLU A 69 -8.82 -7.84 -24.32
C GLU A 69 -9.27 -8.66 -23.11
N GLY A 70 -8.34 -8.96 -22.22
CA GLY A 70 -8.59 -9.56 -20.92
C GLY A 70 -8.32 -8.54 -19.82
N THR A 71 -9.31 -8.34 -18.95
CA THR A 71 -9.19 -7.49 -17.77
C THR A 71 -8.96 -8.35 -16.53
N ILE A 72 -7.99 -7.95 -15.70
CA ILE A 72 -7.75 -8.50 -14.37
C ILE A 72 -8.06 -7.40 -13.35
N TYR A 73 -8.93 -7.69 -12.37
CA TYR A 73 -9.22 -6.80 -11.27
C TYR A 73 -8.36 -7.17 -10.07
N GLU A 74 -7.48 -6.26 -9.66
CA GLU A 74 -6.53 -6.49 -8.58
C GLU A 74 -6.62 -5.37 -7.56
N ASN A 75 -6.65 -5.70 -6.26
CA ASN A 75 -6.65 -4.69 -5.19
C ASN A 75 -5.25 -4.45 -4.61
N PHE A 76 -4.28 -5.32 -4.89
CA PHE A 76 -2.90 -5.27 -4.40
C PHE A 76 -2.75 -5.29 -2.87
N ASP A 77 -3.78 -5.68 -2.12
CA ASP A 77 -3.73 -5.78 -0.66
C ASP A 77 -2.61 -6.72 -0.17
N HIS A 78 -2.36 -7.78 -0.92
CA HIS A 78 -1.33 -8.78 -0.62
C HIS A 78 0.10 -8.27 -0.95
N CYS A 79 0.21 -7.14 -1.66
CA CYS A 79 1.46 -6.44 -1.97
C CYS A 79 1.85 -5.40 -0.90
N LEU A 80 1.07 -5.25 0.17
CA LEU A 80 1.37 -4.25 1.20
C LEU A 80 2.77 -4.46 1.82
N PRO A 81 3.52 -3.37 2.09
CA PRO A 81 4.75 -3.41 2.88
C PRO A 81 4.55 -4.14 4.21
N ALA A 82 5.55 -4.92 4.62
CA ALA A 82 5.42 -5.86 5.74
C ALA A 82 5.10 -5.18 7.10
N ASP A 83 5.46 -3.93 7.29
CA ASP A 83 5.08 -3.13 8.46
C ASP A 83 3.62 -2.67 8.42
N ILE A 84 3.12 -2.29 7.24
CA ILE A 84 1.71 -1.94 7.04
C ILE A 84 0.82 -3.17 7.16
N ASP A 85 1.18 -4.28 6.50
CA ASP A 85 0.44 -5.55 6.55
C ASP A 85 0.29 -6.09 7.98
N ARG A 86 1.35 -6.01 8.79
CA ARG A 86 1.31 -6.40 10.22
C ARG A 86 0.34 -5.56 11.06
N MET A 87 0.02 -4.36 10.60
CA MET A 87 -0.88 -3.43 11.27
C MET A 87 -2.20 -3.25 10.50
N ARG A 88 -2.50 -4.13 9.54
CA ARG A 88 -3.73 -4.09 8.74
C ARG A 88 -5.00 -4.01 9.59
N GLU A 89 -5.06 -4.70 10.73
CA GLU A 89 -6.23 -4.62 11.63
C GLU A 89 -6.42 -3.22 12.26
N ALA A 90 -5.35 -2.42 12.31
CA ALA A 90 -5.41 -1.04 12.78
C ALA A 90 -5.82 -0.08 11.65
N TYR A 91 -5.35 -0.29 10.42
CA TYR A 91 -5.67 0.55 9.25
C TYR A 91 -6.88 -0.04 8.52
N GLY A 92 -8.09 0.47 8.78
CA GLY A 92 -9.30 -0.04 8.13
C GLY A 92 -9.19 -0.09 6.59
N ASP A 93 -9.99 -0.94 5.93
CA ASP A 93 -9.87 -1.22 4.49
C ASP A 93 -9.86 0.06 3.63
N ASP A 94 -10.70 1.06 3.95
CA ASP A 94 -10.74 2.34 3.24
C ASP A 94 -9.38 3.07 3.20
N GLN A 95 -8.59 2.98 4.28
CA GLN A 95 -7.27 3.60 4.34
C GLN A 95 -6.23 2.84 3.53
N ILE A 96 -6.36 1.51 3.46
CA ILE A 96 -5.49 0.67 2.64
C ILE A 96 -5.76 0.96 1.17
N THR A 97 -7.03 1.04 0.79
CA THR A 97 -7.47 1.47 -0.53
C THR A 97 -6.94 2.86 -0.89
N GLU A 98 -7.10 3.85 -0.01
CA GLU A 98 -6.57 5.20 -0.24
C GLU A 98 -5.05 5.19 -0.40
N TYR A 99 -4.34 4.47 0.45
CA TYR A 99 -2.90 4.30 0.35
C TYR A 99 -2.46 3.68 -0.98
N LEU A 100 -3.09 2.59 -1.42
CA LEU A 100 -2.75 1.93 -2.68
C LEU A 100 -3.08 2.81 -3.89
N ASN A 101 -4.20 3.55 -3.85
CA ASN A 101 -4.57 4.53 -4.87
C ASN A 101 -3.56 5.67 -4.99
N ASP A 102 -3.12 6.23 -3.85
CA ASP A 102 -2.10 7.28 -3.83
C ASP A 102 -0.73 6.81 -4.32
N ARG A 103 -0.46 5.50 -4.27
CA ARG A 103 0.75 4.87 -4.83
C ARG A 103 0.51 4.14 -6.15
N SER A 104 -0.62 4.37 -6.83
CA SER A 104 -0.94 3.73 -8.12
C SER A 104 0.16 3.92 -9.17
N ASP A 105 0.80 5.10 -9.20
CA ASP A 105 1.95 5.36 -10.09
C ASP A 105 3.17 4.47 -9.80
N VAL A 106 3.41 4.11 -8.53
CA VAL A 106 4.50 3.21 -8.14
C VAL A 106 4.19 1.78 -8.57
N ILE A 107 2.96 1.33 -8.32
CA ILE A 107 2.46 0.02 -8.75
C ILE A 107 2.53 -0.10 -10.27
N MET A 108 2.08 0.93 -10.99
CA MET A 108 2.15 0.96 -12.45
C MET A 108 3.54 1.09 -13.02
N GLY A 109 4.43 1.82 -12.34
CA GLY A 109 5.84 1.82 -12.68
C GLY A 109 6.41 0.39 -12.62
N ALA A 110 6.06 -0.37 -11.58
CA ALA A 110 6.48 -1.77 -11.44
C ALA A 110 5.94 -2.66 -12.57
N ILE A 111 4.64 -2.55 -12.86
CA ILE A 111 3.97 -3.35 -13.90
C ILE A 111 4.55 -3.03 -15.28
N ASN A 112 4.66 -1.75 -15.64
CA ASN A 112 5.14 -1.33 -16.97
C ASN A 112 6.63 -1.64 -17.22
N GLU A 113 7.43 -1.83 -16.15
CA GLU A 113 8.81 -2.30 -16.29
C GLU A 113 8.89 -3.77 -16.72
N ARG A 114 7.88 -4.57 -16.35
CA ARG A 114 7.84 -6.03 -16.57
C ARG A 114 6.96 -6.42 -17.75
N TYR A 115 5.78 -5.82 -17.84
CA TYR A 115 4.73 -6.10 -18.80
C TYR A 115 4.57 -4.92 -19.74
N LYS A 116 4.50 -5.20 -21.05
CA LYS A 116 4.36 -4.13 -22.04
C LYS A 116 2.90 -3.82 -22.27
N ASN A 117 2.61 -2.53 -22.41
CA ASN A 117 1.31 -2.02 -22.84
C ASN A 117 0.13 -2.35 -21.91
N VAL A 118 0.37 -2.50 -20.61
CA VAL A 118 -0.72 -2.61 -19.63
C VAL A 118 -1.25 -1.21 -19.33
N GLN A 119 -2.57 -1.05 -19.38
CA GLN A 119 -3.23 0.15 -18.89
C GLN A 119 -3.83 -0.13 -17.51
N LEU A 120 -3.77 0.88 -16.64
CA LEU A 120 -4.46 0.85 -15.35
C LEU A 120 -5.65 1.77 -15.46
N ASP A 121 -6.83 1.19 -15.35
CA ASP A 121 -8.04 1.95 -15.20
C ASP A 121 -8.64 1.69 -13.82
N PRO A 122 -9.46 2.63 -13.30
CA PRO A 122 -10.25 2.37 -12.11
C PRO A 122 -11.15 1.16 -12.33
N GLY A 123 -10.97 0.13 -11.50
CA GLY A 123 -11.77 -1.07 -11.50
C GLY A 123 -13.05 -0.93 -10.66
N PRO A 124 -13.90 -1.96 -10.64
CA PRO A 124 -15.02 -2.05 -9.73
C PRO A 124 -14.54 -2.22 -8.28
N ASP A 125 -15.38 -1.84 -7.31
CA ASP A 125 -15.17 -2.13 -5.88
C ASP A 125 -13.76 -1.79 -5.37
N ASP A 126 -13.27 -0.61 -5.75
CA ASP A 126 -11.96 -0.07 -5.36
C ASP A 126 -10.74 -0.91 -5.79
N THR A 127 -10.92 -1.75 -6.83
CA THR A 127 -9.83 -2.48 -7.49
C THR A 127 -9.22 -1.65 -8.62
N PHE A 128 -8.07 -2.12 -9.11
CA PHE A 128 -7.48 -1.67 -10.35
C PHE A 128 -7.84 -2.63 -11.49
N ALA A 129 -8.30 -2.09 -12.61
CA ALA A 129 -8.52 -2.83 -13.84
C ALA A 129 -7.23 -2.82 -14.68
N LEU A 130 -6.63 -4.00 -14.87
CA LEU A 130 -5.44 -4.19 -15.69
C LEU A 130 -5.84 -4.82 -17.01
N GLU A 131 -5.66 -4.08 -18.09
CA GLU A 131 -6.04 -4.53 -19.44
C GLU A 131 -4.84 -5.13 -20.17
N PHE A 132 -5.00 -6.39 -20.60
CA PHE A 132 -4.05 -7.12 -21.44
C PHE A 132 -4.69 -7.44 -22.78
N TYR A 133 -3.98 -7.20 -23.88
CA TYR A 133 -4.55 -7.38 -25.21
C TYR A 133 -3.68 -8.25 -26.11
N ALA A 134 -4.34 -8.96 -27.02
CA ALA A 134 -3.72 -9.66 -28.14
C ALA A 134 -4.46 -9.35 -29.44
N GLN A 135 -3.70 -9.20 -30.52
CA GLN A 135 -4.25 -8.94 -31.85
C GLN A 135 -4.82 -10.23 -32.43
N LEU A 136 -5.97 -10.14 -33.09
CA LEU A 136 -6.64 -11.26 -33.72
C LEU A 136 -6.66 -11.11 -35.24
N ASP A 137 -6.37 -12.20 -35.94
CA ASP A 137 -6.66 -12.31 -37.36
C ASP A 137 -8.16 -12.64 -37.50
N GLY A 138 -9.00 -11.62 -37.72
CA GLY A 138 -10.46 -11.79 -37.82
C GLY A 138 -10.91 -12.68 -38.98
N PRO A 139 -12.20 -13.01 -39.11
CA PRO A 139 -13.22 -13.20 -38.08
C PRO A 139 -12.83 -14.34 -37.12
N VAL A 140 -13.15 -14.20 -35.84
CA VAL A 140 -12.72 -15.13 -34.79
C VAL A 140 -13.90 -15.84 -34.13
N THR A 141 -13.62 -17.01 -33.57
CA THR A 141 -14.53 -17.69 -32.64
C THR A 141 -14.19 -17.29 -31.20
N GLU A 142 -15.12 -17.47 -30.25
CA GLU A 142 -14.81 -17.27 -28.82
C GLU A 142 -13.60 -18.13 -28.39
N GLU A 143 -13.52 -19.36 -28.89
CA GLU A 143 -12.44 -20.30 -28.56
C GLU A 143 -11.08 -19.80 -29.08
N ASP A 144 -11.03 -19.30 -30.32
CA ASP A 144 -9.80 -18.74 -30.89
C ASP A 144 -9.38 -17.47 -30.16
N ALA A 145 -10.32 -16.58 -29.84
CA ALA A 145 -10.04 -15.36 -29.10
C ALA A 145 -9.52 -15.67 -27.69
N ALA A 146 -10.17 -16.58 -26.99
CA ALA A 146 -9.77 -17.00 -25.65
C ALA A 146 -8.41 -17.71 -25.63
N HIS A 147 -8.14 -18.58 -26.62
CA HIS A 147 -6.84 -19.22 -26.77
C HIS A 147 -5.74 -18.21 -27.09
N THR A 148 -6.01 -17.26 -27.98
CA THR A 148 -5.05 -16.21 -28.35
C THR A 148 -4.75 -15.30 -27.16
N LEU A 149 -5.76 -14.89 -26.39
CA LEU A 149 -5.56 -14.13 -25.16
C LEU A 149 -4.67 -14.91 -24.17
N TRP A 150 -4.93 -16.20 -23.99
CA TRP A 150 -4.19 -17.03 -23.04
C TRP A 150 -2.72 -17.23 -23.43
N GLU A 151 -2.43 -17.47 -24.72
CA GLU A 151 -1.08 -17.79 -25.20
C GLU A 151 -0.25 -16.55 -25.60
N GLU A 152 -0.90 -15.49 -26.06
CA GLU A 152 -0.22 -14.33 -26.66
C GLU A 152 -0.26 -13.06 -25.82
N SER A 153 -1.09 -13.01 -24.76
CA SER A 153 -1.05 -11.90 -23.80
C SER A 153 -0.23 -12.24 -22.56
N ASP A 154 0.31 -11.21 -21.91
CA ASP A 154 1.04 -11.36 -20.65
C ASP A 154 0.10 -11.56 -19.43
N GLY A 155 -1.23 -11.54 -19.61
CA GLY A 155 -2.19 -11.53 -18.50
C GLY A 155 -2.17 -12.79 -17.65
N VAL A 156 -2.03 -13.97 -18.27
CA VAL A 156 -1.90 -15.24 -17.55
C VAL A 156 -0.60 -15.30 -16.75
N GLN A 157 0.48 -14.75 -17.30
CA GLN A 157 1.75 -14.65 -16.58
C GLN A 157 1.60 -13.73 -15.37
N PHE A 158 0.99 -12.54 -15.55
CA PHE A 158 0.70 -11.61 -14.47
C PHE A 158 -0.13 -12.26 -13.36
N ALA A 159 -1.27 -12.87 -13.69
CA ALA A 159 -2.15 -13.54 -12.73
C ALA A 159 -1.43 -14.62 -11.90
N ASN A 160 -0.50 -15.35 -12.52
CA ASN A 160 0.27 -16.38 -11.83
C ASN A 160 1.39 -15.81 -10.96
N GLU A 161 1.98 -14.67 -11.31
CA GLU A 161 3.09 -14.08 -10.56
C GLU A 161 2.62 -13.16 -9.42
N ILE A 162 1.42 -12.60 -9.52
CA ILE A 162 0.83 -11.72 -8.49
C ILE A 162 0.24 -12.52 -7.31
N ASP A 163 -0.27 -13.73 -7.54
CA ASP A 163 -0.68 -14.68 -6.49
C ASP A 163 0.36 -15.82 -6.35
N PRO A 164 1.38 -15.68 -5.46
CA PRO A 164 2.45 -16.66 -5.29
C PRO A 164 1.94 -17.92 -4.57
N GLY A 165 1.19 -18.76 -5.29
CA GLY A 165 0.70 -20.05 -4.82
C GLY A 165 0.40 -21.04 -5.94
N THR A 166 0.21 -20.55 -7.16
CA THR A 166 -0.54 -21.32 -8.17
C THR A 166 0.38 -22.18 -9.04
N PHE A 167 1.60 -21.75 -9.41
CA PHE A 167 2.45 -22.51 -10.35
C PHE A 167 3.98 -22.44 -10.16
N GLY A 168 4.49 -21.96 -9.02
CA GLY A 168 5.95 -21.81 -8.81
C GLY A 168 6.59 -20.71 -9.67
N SER A 169 5.75 -19.76 -10.09
CA SER A 169 6.06 -18.47 -10.70
C SER A 169 6.95 -17.61 -9.78
N GLU A 170 7.61 -16.62 -10.37
CA GLU A 170 8.31 -15.58 -9.62
C GLU A 170 7.29 -14.77 -8.80
N ASP A 171 7.64 -14.44 -7.56
CA ASP A 171 6.76 -13.66 -6.68
C ASP A 171 6.86 -12.17 -7.06
N PHE A 172 6.03 -11.76 -8.03
CA PHE A 172 5.97 -10.36 -8.46
C PHE A 172 5.31 -9.47 -7.40
N SER A 173 4.43 -10.03 -6.56
CA SER A 173 3.84 -9.32 -5.41
C SER A 173 4.92 -8.80 -4.46
N SER A 174 5.98 -9.58 -4.24
CA SER A 174 7.13 -9.14 -3.44
C SER A 174 7.89 -7.99 -4.08
N THR A 175 7.96 -7.94 -5.41
CA THR A 175 8.61 -6.83 -6.11
C THR A 175 7.82 -5.53 -5.94
N ILE A 176 6.49 -5.59 -6.08
CA ILE A 176 5.62 -4.43 -5.83
C ILE A 176 5.75 -3.99 -4.37
N ARG A 177 5.73 -4.94 -3.43
CA ARG A 177 5.94 -4.69 -2.00
C ARG A 177 7.24 -3.94 -1.71
N ASP A 178 8.35 -4.38 -2.31
CA ASP A 178 9.65 -3.76 -2.10
C ASP A 178 9.70 -2.34 -2.68
N LYS A 179 9.09 -2.10 -3.84
CA LYS A 179 8.99 -0.77 -4.44
C LYS A 179 8.12 0.19 -3.64
N LEU A 180 6.99 -0.28 -3.12
CA LEU A 180 6.16 0.50 -2.21
C LEU A 180 6.93 0.88 -0.95
N ALA A 181 7.66 -0.08 -0.35
CA ALA A 181 8.48 0.18 0.82
C ALA A 181 9.64 1.15 0.54
N GLU A 182 10.28 1.07 -0.63
CA GLU A 182 11.33 2.00 -1.06
C GLU A 182 10.78 3.41 -1.26
N HIS A 183 9.64 3.54 -1.96
CA HIS A 183 8.94 4.81 -2.13
C HIS A 183 8.58 5.43 -0.76
N ASP A 184 8.06 4.61 0.15
CA ASP A 184 7.66 5.06 1.48
C ASP A 184 8.85 5.41 2.38
N ALA A 185 10.03 4.86 2.14
CA ALA A 185 11.25 5.25 2.82
C ALA A 185 11.94 6.47 2.18
N THR A 186 11.55 6.85 0.97
CA THR A 186 12.20 7.92 0.22
C THR A 186 11.74 9.29 0.72
N LYS A 187 12.70 10.11 1.11
CA LYS A 187 12.48 11.47 1.58
C LYS A 187 11.87 12.35 0.49
N LEU A 188 10.87 13.16 0.83
CA LEU A 188 10.34 14.15 -0.10
C LEU A 188 11.37 15.27 -0.36
N PRO A 189 11.45 15.78 -1.59
CA PRO A 189 12.34 16.87 -1.89
C PRO A 189 11.94 18.12 -1.11
N ASN A 190 12.92 18.79 -0.50
CA ASN A 190 12.66 20.07 0.16
C ASN A 190 12.24 21.12 -0.87
N PRO A 191 11.34 22.04 -0.50
CA PRO A 191 10.95 23.14 -1.37
C PRO A 191 12.17 24.02 -1.71
N GLU A 192 12.15 24.63 -2.90
CA GLU A 192 13.23 25.54 -3.34
C GLU A 192 13.42 26.72 -2.39
N THR A 193 12.35 27.12 -1.70
CA THR A 193 12.35 28.20 -0.71
C THR A 193 11.67 27.75 0.57
N ILE A 194 12.30 28.04 1.70
CA ILE A 194 11.74 27.77 3.03
C ILE A 194 10.89 28.95 3.49
N ASP A 195 9.68 28.68 3.98
CA ASP A 195 8.87 29.66 4.70
C ASP A 195 9.45 29.90 6.10
N GLU A 196 10.18 30.99 6.26
CA GLU A 196 10.80 31.38 7.53
C GLU A 196 9.77 31.57 8.67
N GLN A 197 8.52 31.93 8.37
CA GLN A 197 7.48 32.03 9.42
C GLN A 197 7.00 30.65 9.87
N ALA A 198 6.91 29.68 8.96
CA ALA A 198 6.58 28.30 9.32
C ALA A 198 7.73 27.66 10.11
N LYS A 199 8.98 27.87 9.67
CA LYS A 199 10.17 27.42 10.39
C LYS A 199 10.24 27.99 11.80
N GLN A 200 10.05 29.31 11.97
CA GLN A 200 10.13 29.92 13.30
C GLN A 200 9.07 29.36 14.24
N ARG A 201 7.83 29.16 13.76
CA ARG A 201 6.76 28.53 14.55
C ARG A 201 7.14 27.11 14.96
N PHE A 202 7.65 26.30 14.04
CA PHE A 202 8.13 24.95 14.33
C PHE A 202 9.20 24.95 15.43
N VAL A 203 10.19 25.84 15.33
CA VAL A 203 11.28 25.95 16.31
C VAL A 203 10.77 26.40 17.67
N ASP A 204 9.88 27.40 17.71
CA ASP A 204 9.31 27.90 18.96
C ASP A 204 8.48 26.83 19.67
N ASP A 205 7.64 26.10 18.93
CA ASP A 205 6.85 24.98 19.45
C ASP A 205 7.74 23.84 19.94
N PHE A 206 8.78 23.49 19.18
CA PHE A 206 9.76 22.47 19.56
C PHE A 206 10.42 22.81 20.90
N VAL A 207 11.00 24.00 21.00
CA VAL A 207 11.75 24.45 22.19
C VAL A 207 10.83 24.56 23.39
N SER A 208 9.62 25.11 23.21
CA SER A 208 8.65 25.26 24.30
C SER A 208 8.31 23.91 24.93
N THR A 209 8.00 22.91 24.11
CA THR A 209 7.59 21.59 24.61
C THR A 209 8.77 20.81 25.19
N ALA A 210 9.94 20.80 24.53
CA ALA A 210 11.13 20.14 25.06
C ALA A 210 11.56 20.69 26.43
N VAL A 211 11.45 22.01 26.61
CA VAL A 211 11.71 22.67 27.90
C VAL A 211 10.67 22.29 28.95
N GLN A 212 9.39 22.22 28.57
CA GLN A 212 8.32 21.82 29.49
C GLN A 212 8.52 20.39 29.98
N ASP A 213 8.81 19.46 29.07
CA ASP A 213 9.02 18.05 29.41
C ASP A 213 10.25 17.88 30.32
N ALA A 214 11.37 18.52 29.99
CA ALA A 214 12.57 18.46 30.82
C ALA A 214 12.36 19.04 32.22
N LYS A 215 11.56 20.11 32.35
CA LYS A 215 11.18 20.67 33.66
C LYS A 215 10.32 19.69 34.45
N MET A 216 9.33 19.07 33.81
CA MET A 216 8.45 18.09 34.46
C MET A 216 9.26 16.91 35.01
N THR A 217 10.19 16.37 34.21
CA THR A 217 11.11 15.31 34.66
C THR A 217 12.00 15.78 35.81
N ALA A 218 12.59 16.97 35.72
CA ALA A 218 13.45 17.51 36.78
C ALA A 218 12.68 17.78 38.09
N GLU A 219 11.42 18.21 38.02
CA GLU A 219 10.53 18.40 39.16
C GLU A 219 10.21 17.08 39.85
N GLU A 220 9.88 16.05 39.08
CA GLU A 220 9.64 14.70 39.60
C GLU A 220 10.89 14.12 40.26
N GLU A 221 12.06 14.23 39.63
CA GLU A 221 13.33 13.77 40.19
C GLU A 221 13.70 14.51 41.49
N TYR A 222 13.57 15.84 41.50
CA TYR A 222 13.84 16.65 42.68
C TYR A 222 12.91 16.31 43.84
N PHE A 223 11.62 16.13 43.55
CA PHE A 223 10.64 15.71 44.54
C PHE A 223 10.98 14.33 45.12
N MET A 224 11.40 13.37 44.28
CA MET A 224 11.84 12.06 44.75
C MET A 224 13.11 12.11 45.62
N GLU A 225 14.04 13.02 45.33
CA GLU A 225 15.29 13.17 46.10
C GLU A 225 15.11 13.92 47.43
N THR A 226 14.24 14.93 47.46
CA THR A 226 14.16 15.91 48.55
C THR A 226 12.83 15.90 49.31
N GLU A 227 11.80 15.26 48.78
CA GLU A 227 10.39 15.37 49.23
C GLU A 227 9.85 16.82 49.20
N GLU A 228 10.51 17.75 48.50
CA GLU A 228 10.08 19.13 48.32
C GLU A 228 9.56 19.37 46.90
N GLU A 229 8.47 20.14 46.76
CA GLU A 229 8.01 20.64 45.47
C GLU A 229 8.93 21.78 45.02
N ALA A 230 9.56 21.65 43.86
CA ALA A 230 10.28 22.73 43.20
C ALA A 230 9.44 23.28 42.03
N SER A 231 9.33 24.60 41.91
CA SER A 231 8.56 25.28 40.85
C SER A 231 9.40 26.16 39.92
N ASP A 232 10.72 26.21 40.12
CA ASP A 232 11.57 27.28 39.58
C ASP A 232 12.75 26.72 38.76
N PHE A 233 12.57 25.60 38.06
CA PHE A 233 13.62 25.14 37.14
C PHE A 233 13.71 26.05 35.92
N GLU A 234 14.95 26.44 35.60
CA GLU A 234 15.28 27.25 34.44
C GLU A 234 16.23 26.48 33.52
N VAL A 235 16.09 26.69 32.21
CA VAL A 235 17.02 26.16 31.21
C VAL A 235 17.97 27.28 30.85
N ASP A 236 19.27 27.00 30.79
CA ASP A 236 20.26 28.02 30.49
C ASP A 236 20.21 28.49 29.02
N ASP A 237 20.70 29.70 28.77
CA ASP A 237 20.68 30.31 27.43
C ASP A 237 21.49 29.52 26.38
N GLU A 238 22.55 28.81 26.78
CA GLU A 238 23.34 27.98 25.87
C GLU A 238 22.51 26.79 25.40
N SER A 239 21.88 26.07 26.32
CA SER A 239 20.98 24.96 26.04
C SER A 239 19.77 25.38 25.20
N LEU A 240 19.15 26.53 25.49
CA LEU A 240 18.07 27.07 24.67
C LEU A 240 18.51 27.35 23.22
N ASN A 241 19.73 27.85 23.03
CA ASN A 241 20.26 28.10 21.69
C ASN A 241 20.61 26.80 20.95
N LYS A 242 21.08 25.76 21.65
CA LYS A 242 21.27 24.41 21.07
C LYS A 242 19.97 23.82 20.58
N LEU A 243 18.92 23.83 21.42
CA LEU A 243 17.58 23.36 21.04
C LEU A 243 17.04 24.08 19.80
N LYS A 244 17.18 25.42 19.74
CA LYS A 244 16.76 26.20 18.57
C LYS A 244 17.53 25.84 17.30
N THR A 245 18.83 25.61 17.43
CA THR A 245 19.71 25.28 16.30
C THR A 245 19.32 23.92 15.73
N MET A 246 19.27 22.90 16.59
CA MET A 246 18.87 21.54 16.22
C MET A 246 17.46 21.51 15.61
N ALA A 247 16.46 22.13 16.25
CA ALA A 247 15.10 22.20 15.68
C ALA A 247 15.07 22.91 14.31
N GLY A 248 15.88 23.95 14.15
CA GLY A 248 16.01 24.68 12.90
C GLY A 248 16.68 23.87 11.79
N GLU A 249 17.71 23.09 12.13
CA GLU A 249 18.42 22.19 11.21
C GLU A 249 17.52 21.02 10.81
N PHE A 250 16.83 20.39 11.77
CA PHE A 250 15.84 19.36 11.52
C PHE A 250 14.75 19.85 10.56
N TYR A 251 14.19 21.05 10.78
CA TYR A 251 13.17 21.61 9.89
C TYR A 251 13.72 21.81 8.47
N VAL A 252 14.91 22.40 8.34
CA VAL A 252 15.53 22.64 7.02
C VAL A 252 15.82 21.33 6.31
N ALA A 253 16.28 20.32 7.03
CA ALA A 253 16.57 19.01 6.46
C ALA A 253 15.29 18.31 5.97
N ASN A 254 14.16 18.51 6.64
CA ASN A 254 12.91 17.76 6.44
C ASN A 254 11.72 18.61 5.93
N ALA A 255 11.98 19.79 5.36
CA ALA A 255 10.94 20.74 5.01
C ALA A 255 9.87 20.16 4.05
N GLY A 256 10.26 19.29 3.10
CA GLY A 256 9.33 18.63 2.18
C GLY A 256 8.35 17.69 2.90
N ASP A 257 8.88 16.80 3.74
CA ASP A 257 8.06 15.86 4.52
C ASP A 257 7.19 16.59 5.55
N LEU A 258 7.72 17.62 6.21
CA LEU A 258 6.95 18.44 7.18
C LEU A 258 5.84 19.26 6.50
N GLU A 259 6.04 19.70 5.26
CA GLU A 259 4.98 20.38 4.49
C GLU A 259 3.87 19.42 4.08
N ALA A 260 4.23 18.23 3.59
CA ALA A 260 3.26 17.18 3.25
C ALA A 260 2.45 16.77 4.49
N TRP A 261 3.11 16.59 5.63
CA TRP A 261 2.49 16.30 6.91
C TRP A 261 1.49 17.37 7.31
N ARG A 262 1.92 18.65 7.30
CA ARG A 262 1.05 19.76 7.67
C ARG A 262 -0.20 19.81 6.79
N LYS A 263 -0.05 19.52 5.50
CA LYS A 263 -1.17 19.51 4.54
C LYS A 263 -2.17 18.42 4.91
N ASP A 264 -1.72 17.17 5.04
CA ASP A 264 -2.57 16.02 5.39
C ASP A 264 -3.33 16.24 6.71
N VAL A 265 -2.63 16.67 7.75
CA VAL A 265 -3.25 17.01 9.05
C VAL A 265 -4.26 18.16 8.93
N SER A 266 -3.96 19.19 8.14
CA SER A 266 -4.86 20.36 7.99
C SER A 266 -6.16 20.04 7.26
N GLU A 267 -6.13 19.04 6.37
CA GLU A 267 -7.30 18.57 5.63
C GLU A 267 -8.21 17.71 6.52
N ARG A 268 -7.63 17.08 7.56
CA ARG A 268 -8.34 16.33 8.60
C ARG A 268 -8.91 17.27 9.67
N LYS A 269 -10.20 17.60 9.53
CA LYS A 269 -10.92 18.58 10.38
C LYS A 269 -10.89 18.31 11.89
N GLU A 270 -10.56 17.10 12.31
CA GLU A 270 -10.54 16.67 13.72
C GLU A 270 -9.33 17.20 14.50
N TYR A 271 -8.22 17.56 13.82
CA TYR A 271 -6.98 18.05 14.46
C TYR A 271 -6.82 19.57 14.46
N MET A 272 -7.81 20.32 13.95
CA MET A 272 -7.72 21.77 13.75
C MET A 272 -7.65 22.62 15.03
N ASN A 273 -7.86 22.04 16.23
CA ASN A 273 -7.89 22.82 17.47
C ASN A 273 -6.53 22.91 18.19
N ASP A 274 -5.62 21.95 18.02
CA ASP A 274 -4.36 21.91 18.78
C ASP A 274 -3.11 21.83 17.88
N GLY A 275 -3.25 22.18 16.60
CA GLY A 275 -2.17 22.40 15.62
C GLY A 275 -0.92 21.55 15.84
N VAL A 276 -0.83 20.40 15.16
CA VAL A 276 0.32 19.48 15.26
C VAL A 276 1.64 20.26 15.26
N GLY A 277 2.23 20.36 16.45
CA GLY A 277 3.37 21.22 16.72
C GLY A 277 4.66 20.57 16.23
N GLY A 278 5.70 21.38 16.03
CA GLY A 278 6.99 20.89 15.57
C GLY A 278 7.62 19.83 16.49
N HIS A 279 7.34 19.91 17.79
CA HIS A 279 7.75 18.89 18.76
C HIS A 279 7.09 17.53 18.53
N ASP A 280 5.80 17.49 18.21
CA ASP A 280 5.06 16.23 18.07
C ASP A 280 5.53 15.45 16.84
N ALA A 281 5.75 16.14 15.71
CA ALA A 281 6.34 15.54 14.52
C ALA A 281 7.76 15.03 14.77
N TYR A 282 8.56 15.76 15.56
CA TYR A 282 9.90 15.34 15.94
C TYR A 282 9.89 14.13 16.88
N MET A 283 9.03 14.12 17.90
CA MET A 283 8.94 13.03 18.87
C MET A 283 8.34 11.74 18.28
N GLU A 284 7.46 11.86 17.28
CA GLU A 284 6.99 10.70 16.54
C GLU A 284 8.08 10.15 15.62
N ALA A 285 8.77 11.02 14.87
CA ALA A 285 9.96 10.62 14.12
C ALA A 285 11.01 9.95 15.03
N ALA A 286 11.11 10.43 16.27
CA ALA A 286 11.98 9.87 17.28
C ALA A 286 11.61 8.46 17.77
N GLY A 287 10.37 8.04 17.59
CA GLY A 287 9.83 6.84 18.24
C GLY A 287 9.69 6.98 19.75
N LEU A 288 9.70 8.21 20.29
CA LEU A 288 9.70 8.52 21.72
C LEU A 288 8.42 9.23 22.19
N GLY A 289 7.54 9.61 21.28
CA GLY A 289 6.31 10.33 21.59
C GLY A 289 5.31 9.51 22.43
N VAL A 290 5.38 9.66 23.76
CA VAL A 290 4.21 9.40 24.62
C VAL A 290 3.24 10.56 24.39
N GLY A 291 2.25 10.36 23.52
CA GLY A 291 1.19 11.34 23.27
C GLY A 291 0.84 11.57 21.80
N TYR A 292 1.70 11.22 20.84
CA TYR A 292 1.32 11.30 19.42
C TYR A 292 0.27 10.25 19.06
N ARG A 293 0.41 9.00 19.52
CA ARG A 293 -0.65 7.97 19.40
C ARG A 293 -1.98 8.34 20.06
N ASP A 294 -1.96 9.30 21.00
CA ASP A 294 -3.15 9.82 21.65
C ASP A 294 -3.74 11.06 20.93
N ARG A 295 -2.95 11.72 20.06
CA ARG A 295 -3.34 12.94 19.29
C ARG A 295 -3.60 12.68 17.81
N VAL A 296 -2.95 11.69 17.23
CA VAL A 296 -3.29 11.05 15.96
C VAL A 296 -3.72 9.65 16.34
N PRO A 297 -4.97 9.26 16.04
CA PRO A 297 -5.46 7.96 16.43
C PRO A 297 -4.54 6.95 15.75
N GLY A 298 -4.02 6.02 16.55
CA GLY A 298 -3.00 5.04 16.13
C GLY A 298 -3.45 4.06 15.03
N ASN A 299 -4.53 4.40 14.33
CA ASN A 299 -5.16 3.74 13.22
C ASN A 299 -5.04 4.56 11.92
N GLU A 300 -4.18 5.58 11.81
CA GLU A 300 -3.99 6.35 10.56
C GLU A 300 -2.69 5.98 9.83
N LEU A 301 -2.82 5.55 8.58
CA LEU A 301 -1.72 5.00 7.79
C LEU A 301 -0.73 6.06 7.29
N GLU A 302 -1.22 7.11 6.62
CA GLU A 302 -0.34 8.11 5.98
C GLU A 302 0.58 8.86 6.97
N PRO A 303 0.09 9.35 8.12
CA PRO A 303 0.97 9.97 9.12
C PRO A 303 2.03 9.00 9.66
N SER A 304 1.72 7.70 9.77
CA SER A 304 2.68 6.67 10.19
C SER A 304 3.84 6.53 9.19
N ILE A 305 3.55 6.62 7.89
CA ILE A 305 4.55 6.58 6.82
C ILE A 305 5.43 7.83 6.87
N MET A 306 4.83 9.01 7.02
CA MET A 306 5.59 10.27 7.11
C MET A 306 6.50 10.29 8.35
N ALA A 307 6.02 9.82 9.50
CA ALA A 307 6.82 9.64 10.72
C ALA A 307 8.05 8.78 10.47
N LYS A 308 7.87 7.66 9.76
CA LYS A 308 8.96 6.77 9.41
C LYS A 308 10.00 7.45 8.51
N ARG A 309 9.60 8.25 7.52
CA ARG A 309 10.54 9.04 6.68
C ARG A 309 11.37 10.01 7.52
N LEU A 310 10.74 10.68 8.47
CA LEU A 310 11.41 11.62 9.38
C LEU A 310 12.35 10.93 10.37
N SER A 311 12.06 9.67 10.75
CA SER A 311 12.79 8.95 11.80
C SER A 311 14.28 8.79 11.55
N GLY A 312 14.68 8.64 10.28
CA GLY A 312 16.09 8.57 9.90
C GLY A 312 16.85 9.84 10.27
N SER A 313 16.22 11.02 10.14
CA SER A 313 16.85 12.29 10.50
C SER A 313 16.83 12.54 12.01
N ALA A 314 15.82 12.02 12.71
CA ALA A 314 15.67 12.24 14.15
C ALA A 314 16.60 11.32 14.97
N SER A 315 16.77 10.05 14.57
CA SER A 315 17.46 9.01 15.36
C SER A 315 18.93 9.33 15.72
N GLU A 316 19.64 10.09 14.88
CA GLU A 316 21.01 10.56 15.17
C GLU A 316 21.03 11.72 16.18
N GLU A 317 20.01 12.57 16.19
CA GLU A 317 19.92 13.79 17.02
C GLU A 317 19.37 13.50 18.44
N ILE A 318 18.49 12.50 18.57
CA ILE A 318 17.80 12.12 19.83
C ILE A 318 18.69 11.47 20.87
N SER A 319 19.61 10.61 20.44
CA SER A 319 20.54 9.95 21.36
C SER A 319 21.33 11.00 22.17
N GLY A 320 21.49 12.20 21.60
CA GLY A 320 22.04 13.38 22.25
C GLY A 320 21.11 14.08 23.24
N LEU A 321 19.84 14.28 22.87
CA LEU A 321 18.82 14.91 23.72
C LEU A 321 18.55 14.12 25.00
N GLU A 322 18.19 12.84 24.92
CA GLU A 322 17.76 12.08 26.09
C GLU A 322 18.91 11.79 27.08
N ASN A 323 20.10 11.50 26.55
CA ASN A 323 21.26 11.16 27.38
C ASN A 323 22.06 12.41 27.82
N GLY A 324 21.73 13.57 27.25
CA GLY A 324 22.43 14.83 27.48
C GLY A 324 21.72 15.78 28.45
N ILE A 325 20.51 15.44 28.91
CA ILE A 325 19.80 16.27 29.90
C ILE A 325 20.36 15.97 31.29
N TYR A 326 20.85 17.01 31.96
CA TYR A 326 21.22 16.93 33.37
C TYR A 326 20.93 18.22 34.10
N ARG A 327 20.99 18.15 35.43
CA ARG A 327 20.66 19.25 36.32
C ARG A 327 21.86 19.66 37.15
N GLU A 328 22.14 20.97 37.21
CA GLU A 328 23.04 21.58 38.18
C GLU A 328 22.25 22.54 39.09
N GLY A 329 21.88 22.07 40.28
CA GLY A 329 21.02 22.82 41.20
C GLY A 329 19.58 22.93 40.67
N LYS A 330 19.18 24.16 40.30
CA LYS A 330 17.88 24.47 39.66
C LYS A 330 18.01 24.78 38.16
N THR A 331 19.19 24.61 37.59
CA THR A 331 19.43 24.83 36.15
C THR A 331 19.43 23.48 35.44
N ILE A 332 18.72 23.41 34.32
CA ILE A 332 18.66 22.25 33.42
C ILE A 332 19.56 22.54 32.21
N HIS A 333 20.37 21.56 31.84
CA HIS A 333 21.35 21.62 30.77
C HIS A 333 21.09 20.53 29.72
N PHE A 334 21.40 20.84 28.46
CA PHE A 334 21.33 19.92 27.32
C PHE A 334 22.73 19.81 26.69
N GLU A 335 23.50 18.78 27.04
CA GLU A 335 24.91 18.62 26.64
C GLU A 335 25.16 17.65 25.47
N GLY A 336 24.19 16.81 25.12
CA GLY A 336 24.36 15.81 24.04
C GLY A 336 23.93 16.28 22.65
N ILE A 337 23.50 17.53 22.52
CA ILE A 337 23.08 18.19 21.26
C ILE A 337 24.25 18.94 20.65
#